data_AF-A0A251WXD9-F1
#
_entry.id   AF-A0A251WXD9-F1
#
_cell.length_a   1.000
_cell.length_b   1.000
_cell.length_c   1.000
_cell.angle_alpha   90.00
_cell.angle_beta   90.00
_cell.angle_gamma   90.00
#
_symmetry.space_group_name_H-M   'P 1'
#
loop_
_entity.id
_entity.type
_entity.pdbx_description
1 polymer ?
#
loop_
_entity_poly.entity_id
_entity_poly.type
_entity_poly.pdbx_seq_one_letter_code
_entity_poly.pdbx_strand_id
1 'polypeptide(L)'
;MTEISELESRITAALDRIRAGVKDMSTAVPAPEAAPVAGAEQSDRIAELEGQLAAEKDAKSQLEERVKALKDRQDGMVADLTAKVETAKTQAAAFEEKLEELRIRQVELSEASQKLRIAAVNNSTEAELINRAMAAELDAIKALRAAEAEEVGAILNELKPIIEGAK
;
A
#
# COMPACT_ATOMS: atom_id res chain seq x y z
N MET A 1 -42.08 -98.13 -0.11
CA MET A 1 -41.74 -97.59 1.24
C MET A 1 -40.24 -97.38 1.44
N THR A 2 -39.36 -98.11 0.74
CA THR A 2 -37.90 -97.95 0.77
C THR A 2 -37.39 -96.67 0.09
N GLU A 3 -38.02 -96.21 -0.98
CA GLU A 3 -37.60 -94.97 -1.66
C GLU A 3 -37.84 -93.71 -0.82
N ILE A 4 -38.87 -93.73 0.03
CA ILE A 4 -39.18 -92.60 0.93
C ILE A 4 -38.10 -92.48 2.00
N SER A 5 -37.67 -93.60 2.61
CA SER A 5 -36.60 -93.58 3.61
C SER A 5 -35.23 -93.19 3.02
N GLU A 6 -34.98 -93.54 1.76
CA GLU A 6 -33.76 -93.15 1.05
C GLU A 6 -33.75 -91.65 0.73
N LEU A 7 -34.91 -91.10 0.35
CA LEU A 7 -35.09 -89.65 0.18
C LEU A 7 -34.96 -88.90 1.51
N GLU A 8 -35.52 -89.41 2.60
CA GLU A 8 -35.39 -88.82 3.94
C GLU A 8 -33.93 -88.80 4.42
N SER A 9 -33.18 -89.89 4.20
CA SER A 9 -31.75 -89.95 4.51
C SER A 9 -30.94 -88.93 3.69
N ARG A 10 -31.24 -88.81 2.39
CA ARG A 10 -30.60 -87.82 1.51
C ARG A 10 -30.93 -86.38 1.89
N ILE A 11 -32.18 -86.10 2.26
CA ILE A 11 -32.60 -84.77 2.72
C ILE A 11 -31.90 -84.42 4.03
N THR A 12 -31.81 -85.35 4.97
CA THR A 12 -31.13 -85.14 6.25
C THR A 12 -29.64 -84.84 6.04
N ALA A 13 -28.96 -85.62 5.19
CA ALA A 13 -27.57 -85.38 4.82
C ALA A 13 -27.36 -84.03 4.09
N ALA A 14 -28.31 -83.62 3.25
CA ALA A 14 -28.27 -82.31 2.59
C ALA A 14 -28.45 -81.16 3.59
N LEU A 15 -29.38 -81.30 4.54
CA LEU A 15 -29.62 -80.31 5.59
C LEU A 15 -28.43 -80.17 6.54
N ASP A 16 -27.76 -81.27 6.90
CA ASP A 16 -26.54 -81.21 7.71
C ASP A 16 -25.38 -80.54 6.96
N ARG A 17 -25.26 -80.78 5.64
CA ARG A 17 -24.26 -80.10 4.80
C ARG A 17 -24.55 -78.60 4.67
N ILE A 18 -25.81 -78.20 4.55
CA ILE A 18 -26.22 -76.79 4.56
C ILE A 18 -25.93 -76.17 5.93
N ARG A 19 -26.26 -76.86 7.02
CA ARG A 19 -25.98 -76.39 8.38
C ARG A 19 -24.48 -76.20 8.63
N ALA A 20 -23.64 -77.11 8.13
CA ALA A 20 -22.19 -76.95 8.14
C ALA A 20 -21.73 -75.76 7.28
N GLY A 21 -22.23 -75.64 6.06
CA GLY A 21 -21.89 -74.51 5.18
C GLY A 21 -22.31 -73.14 5.72
N VAL A 22 -23.46 -73.05 6.41
CA VAL A 22 -23.91 -71.82 7.09
C VAL A 22 -23.05 -71.52 8.31
N LYS A 23 -22.60 -72.54 9.05
CA LYS A 23 -21.66 -72.37 10.16
C LYS A 23 -20.30 -71.86 9.65
N ASP A 24 -19.82 -72.43 8.54
CA ASP A 24 -18.57 -72.01 7.90
C ASP A 24 -18.68 -70.58 7.36
N MET A 25 -19.82 -70.19 6.77
CA MET A 25 -20.10 -68.81 6.37
C MET A 25 -20.17 -67.85 7.57
N SER A 26 -20.75 -68.29 8.68
CA SER A 26 -20.80 -67.51 9.92
C SER A 26 -19.44 -67.36 10.59
N THR A 27 -18.49 -68.28 10.33
CA THR A 27 -17.09 -68.16 10.77
C THR A 27 -16.20 -67.46 9.73
N ALA A 28 -16.61 -67.45 8.46
CA ALA A 28 -15.91 -66.78 7.35
C ALA A 28 -16.32 -65.32 7.20
N VAL A 29 -17.42 -64.87 7.80
CA VAL A 29 -17.51 -63.50 8.29
C VAL A 29 -16.63 -63.49 9.53
N PRO A 30 -15.45 -62.86 9.50
CA PRO A 30 -14.81 -62.56 10.75
C PRO A 30 -15.86 -61.75 11.53
N ALA A 31 -16.25 -62.23 12.71
CA ALA A 31 -16.53 -61.28 13.78
C ALA A 31 -15.39 -60.26 13.71
N PRO A 32 -15.61 -58.94 13.83
CA PRO A 32 -14.51 -57.99 13.78
C PRO A 32 -13.49 -58.43 14.83
N GLU A 33 -12.48 -59.20 14.40
CA GLU A 33 -11.20 -59.23 15.02
C GLU A 33 -10.88 -57.77 15.08
N ALA A 34 -10.81 -57.24 16.30
CA ALA A 34 -10.31 -55.92 16.53
C ALA A 34 -9.02 -55.84 15.73
N ALA A 35 -9.10 -55.18 14.57
CA ALA A 35 -7.96 -55.00 13.72
C ALA A 35 -6.90 -54.36 14.61
N PRO A 36 -5.69 -54.92 14.71
CA PRO A 36 -4.67 -54.27 15.49
C PRO A 36 -4.44 -52.88 14.88
N VAL A 37 -4.71 -51.85 15.68
CA VAL A 37 -4.11 -50.51 15.65
C VAL A 37 -4.22 -49.61 14.39
N ALA A 38 -4.83 -50.03 13.28
CA ALA A 38 -4.94 -49.18 12.07
C ALA A 38 -5.76 -47.88 12.30
N GLY A 39 -6.78 -47.91 13.17
CA GLY A 39 -7.55 -46.71 13.52
C GLY A 39 -6.80 -45.74 14.44
N ALA A 40 -5.83 -46.22 15.22
CA ALA A 40 -5.02 -45.38 16.09
C ALA A 40 -3.97 -44.59 15.29
N GLU A 41 -3.25 -45.25 14.37
CA GLU A 41 -2.30 -44.57 13.47
C GLU A 41 -2.98 -43.52 12.58
N GLN A 42 -4.19 -43.80 12.13
CA GLN A 42 -4.99 -42.87 11.32
C GLN A 42 -5.54 -41.71 12.16
N SER A 43 -5.92 -41.95 13.41
CA SER A 43 -6.30 -40.92 14.38
C SER A 43 -5.13 -40.00 14.73
N ASP A 44 -3.94 -40.56 14.98
CA ASP A 44 -2.73 -39.81 15.28
C ASP A 44 -2.31 -38.93 14.09
N ARG A 45 -2.44 -39.46 12.86
CA ARG A 45 -2.16 -38.68 11.64
C ARG A 45 -3.15 -37.53 11.42
N ILE A 46 -4.44 -37.74 11.74
CA ILE A 46 -5.45 -36.68 11.68
C ILE A 46 -5.12 -35.59 12.71
N ALA A 47 -4.80 -35.96 13.95
CA ALA A 47 -4.42 -35.00 14.99
C ALA A 47 -3.16 -34.19 14.62
N GLU A 48 -2.16 -34.83 14.00
CA GLU A 48 -0.95 -34.15 13.50
C GLU A 48 -1.29 -33.14 12.38
N LEU A 49 -2.12 -33.54 11.40
CA LEU A 49 -2.54 -32.67 10.31
C LEU A 49 -3.41 -31.50 10.79
N GLU A 50 -4.29 -31.72 11.77
CA GLU A 50 -5.08 -30.67 12.40
C GLU A 50 -4.19 -29.67 13.15
N GLY A 51 -3.15 -30.16 13.84
CA GLY A 51 -2.15 -29.32 14.48
C GLY A 51 -1.36 -28.47 13.49
N GLN A 52 -0.94 -29.05 12.37
CA GLN A 52 -0.27 -28.31 11.28
C GLN A 52 -1.20 -27.27 10.64
N LEU A 53 -2.47 -27.62 10.39
CA LEU A 53 -3.46 -26.70 9.84
C LEU A 53 -3.73 -25.52 10.80
N ALA A 54 -3.78 -25.78 12.11
CA ALA A 54 -3.92 -24.74 13.13
C ALA A 54 -2.70 -23.80 13.13
N ALA A 55 -1.49 -24.35 13.13
CA ALA A 55 -0.25 -23.56 13.06
C ALA A 55 -0.16 -22.70 11.79
N GLU A 56 -0.54 -23.25 10.63
CA GLU A 56 -0.58 -22.53 9.36
C GLU A 56 -1.63 -21.41 9.36
N LYS A 57 -2.80 -21.64 9.96
CA LYS A 57 -3.84 -20.59 10.10
C LYS A 57 -3.36 -19.45 11.00
N ASP A 58 -2.69 -19.75 12.09
CA ASP A 58 -2.12 -18.74 12.99
C ASP A 58 -1.03 -17.93 12.29
N ALA A 59 -0.12 -18.62 11.58
CA ALA A 59 0.93 -17.97 10.79
C ALA A 59 0.33 -17.08 9.68
N LYS A 60 -0.72 -17.54 9.00
CA LYS A 60 -1.45 -16.76 8.00
C LYS A 60 -2.09 -15.51 8.60
N SER A 61 -2.77 -15.61 9.74
CA SER A 61 -3.37 -14.46 10.43
C SER A 61 -2.32 -13.40 10.78
N GLN A 62 -1.18 -13.82 11.32
CA GLN A 62 -0.06 -12.91 11.65
C GLN A 62 0.52 -12.24 10.40
N LEU A 63 0.64 -12.96 9.28
CA LEU A 63 1.10 -12.39 8.02
C LEU A 63 0.08 -11.41 7.44
N GLU A 64 -1.22 -11.71 7.51
CA GLU A 64 -2.28 -10.80 7.06
C GLU A 64 -2.30 -9.50 7.87
N GLU A 65 -2.14 -9.58 9.19
CA GLU A 65 -2.01 -8.41 10.06
C GLU A 65 -0.76 -7.59 9.74
N ARG A 66 0.39 -8.24 9.52
CA ARG A 66 1.63 -7.56 9.12
C ARG A 66 1.49 -6.88 7.77
N VAL A 67 0.88 -7.55 6.79
CA VAL A 67 0.65 -6.98 5.46
C VAL A 67 -0.31 -5.80 5.55
N LYS A 68 -1.35 -5.88 6.37
CA LYS A 68 -2.26 -4.76 6.60
C LYS A 68 -1.53 -3.56 7.21
N ALA A 69 -0.77 -3.77 8.28
CA ALA A 69 0.02 -2.71 8.91
C ALA A 69 1.06 -2.08 7.94
N LEU A 70 1.69 -2.90 7.11
CA LEU A 70 2.61 -2.43 6.06
C LEU A 70 1.90 -1.63 4.96
N LYS A 71 0.69 -2.02 4.57
CA LYS A 71 -0.12 -1.27 3.61
C LYS A 71 -0.54 0.07 4.20
N ASP A 72 -1.11 0.08 5.41
CA ASP A 72 -1.54 1.30 6.09
C ASP A 72 -0.36 2.30 6.22
N ARG A 73 0.84 1.80 6.53
CA ARG A 73 2.06 2.62 6.60
C ARG A 73 2.50 3.15 5.24
N GLN A 74 2.46 2.31 4.21
CA GLN A 74 2.82 2.72 2.85
C GLN A 74 1.82 3.74 2.30
N ASP A 75 0.52 3.50 2.48
CA ASP A 75 -0.54 4.41 2.04
C ASP A 75 -0.40 5.77 2.75
N GLY A 76 -0.08 5.78 4.05
CA GLY A 76 0.24 6.99 4.79
C GLY A 76 1.47 7.73 4.25
N MET A 77 2.54 7.00 3.93
CA MET A 77 3.77 7.60 3.37
C MET A 77 3.55 8.14 1.96
N VAL A 78 2.79 7.42 1.13
CA VAL A 78 2.41 7.87 -0.21
C VAL A 78 1.55 9.12 -0.11
N ALA A 79 0.56 9.16 0.77
CA ALA A 79 -0.28 10.34 0.97
C ALA A 79 0.53 11.57 1.41
N ASP A 80 1.45 11.41 2.36
CA ASP A 80 2.35 12.49 2.81
C ASP A 80 3.27 12.98 1.68
N LEU A 81 3.89 12.06 0.93
CA LEU A 81 4.74 12.42 -0.20
C LEU A 81 3.94 13.12 -1.32
N THR A 82 2.74 12.64 -1.63
CA THR A 82 1.86 13.29 -2.61
C THR A 82 1.50 14.70 -2.16
N ALA A 83 1.14 14.91 -0.89
CA ALA A 83 0.85 16.24 -0.34
C ALA A 83 2.07 17.18 -0.43
N LYS A 84 3.27 16.69 -0.13
CA LYS A 84 4.52 17.44 -0.26
C LYS A 84 4.83 17.82 -1.70
N VAL A 85 4.64 16.90 -2.65
CA VAL A 85 4.85 17.15 -4.08
C VAL A 85 3.88 18.21 -4.60
N GLU A 86 2.61 18.14 -4.24
CA GLU A 86 1.63 19.15 -4.65
C GLU A 86 1.96 20.52 -4.04
N THR A 87 2.35 20.56 -2.77
CA THR A 87 2.83 21.80 -2.13
C THR A 87 4.04 22.38 -2.87
N ALA A 88 5.06 21.55 -3.17
CA ALA A 88 6.25 21.99 -3.89
C ALA A 88 5.92 22.51 -5.31
N LYS A 89 4.99 21.86 -6.03
CA LYS A 89 4.53 22.34 -7.34
C LYS A 89 3.87 23.71 -7.25
N THR A 90 2.99 23.92 -6.27
CA THR A 90 2.33 25.23 -6.10
C THR A 90 3.33 26.33 -5.77
N GLN A 91 4.33 26.04 -4.95
CA GLN A 91 5.42 26.98 -4.63
C GLN A 91 6.28 27.27 -5.87
N ALA A 92 6.63 26.26 -6.65
CA ALA A 92 7.40 26.44 -7.89
C ALA A 92 6.68 27.35 -8.89
N ALA A 93 5.37 27.12 -9.12
CA ALA A 93 4.56 27.97 -10.00
C ALA A 93 4.52 29.44 -9.50
N ALA A 94 4.38 29.65 -8.18
CA ALA A 94 4.41 30.99 -7.60
C ALA A 94 5.79 31.67 -7.75
N PHE A 95 6.89 30.92 -7.67
CA PHE A 95 8.23 31.47 -7.92
C PHE A 95 8.46 31.80 -9.40
N GLU A 96 7.94 30.98 -10.33
CA GLU A 96 8.01 31.26 -11.77
C GLU A 96 7.32 32.56 -12.13
N GLU A 97 6.10 32.80 -11.61
CA GLU A 97 5.36 34.05 -11.83
C GLU A 97 6.14 35.28 -11.38
N LYS A 98 6.77 35.22 -10.20
CA LYS A 98 7.58 36.33 -9.65
C LYS A 98 8.86 36.56 -10.43
N LEU A 99 9.52 35.50 -10.89
CA LEU A 99 10.71 35.63 -11.73
C LEU A 99 10.36 36.36 -13.03
N GLU A 100 9.18 36.09 -13.59
CA GLU A 100 8.71 36.80 -14.77
C GLU A 100 8.37 38.26 -14.47
N GLU A 101 7.67 38.55 -13.37
CA GLU A 101 7.44 39.92 -12.94
C GLU A 101 8.76 40.70 -12.76
N LEU A 102 9.74 40.10 -12.07
CA LEU A 102 11.03 40.73 -11.83
C LEU A 102 11.81 40.97 -13.14
N ARG A 103 11.73 40.06 -14.11
CA ARG A 103 12.31 40.26 -15.45
C ARG A 103 11.66 41.44 -16.18
N ILE A 104 10.34 41.55 -16.15
CA ILE A 104 9.62 42.67 -16.77
C ILE A 104 10.07 43.98 -16.14
N ARG A 105 10.11 44.08 -14.81
CA ARG A 105 10.59 45.27 -14.10
C ARG A 105 12.05 45.62 -14.41
N GLN A 106 12.90 44.61 -14.54
CA GLN A 106 14.31 44.82 -14.91
C GLN A 106 14.45 45.41 -16.32
N VAL A 107 13.64 44.93 -17.29
CA VAL A 107 13.62 45.48 -18.65
C VAL A 107 13.14 46.94 -18.63
N GLU A 108 12.03 47.23 -17.93
CA GLU A 108 11.50 48.60 -17.78
C GLU A 108 12.55 49.56 -17.20
N LEU A 109 13.25 49.14 -16.15
CA LEU A 109 14.32 49.91 -15.52
C LEU A 109 15.51 50.14 -16.46
N SER A 110 15.93 49.12 -17.19
CA SER A 110 17.03 49.21 -18.16
C SER A 110 16.69 50.19 -19.29
N GLU A 111 15.48 50.11 -19.84
CA GLU A 111 15.02 51.03 -20.88
C GLU A 111 14.93 52.48 -20.38
N ALA A 112 14.38 52.70 -19.17
CA ALA A 112 14.30 54.02 -18.58
C ALA A 112 15.69 54.61 -18.34
N SER A 113 16.63 53.80 -17.84
CA SER A 113 18.03 54.18 -17.63
C SER A 113 18.74 54.52 -18.95
N GLN A 114 18.48 53.76 -20.02
CA GLN A 114 19.04 54.03 -21.34
C GLN A 114 18.50 55.34 -21.93
N LYS A 115 17.18 55.58 -21.84
CA LYS A 115 16.53 56.81 -22.29
C LYS A 115 17.09 58.04 -21.56
N LEU A 116 17.25 57.94 -20.23
CA LEU A 116 17.89 58.99 -19.44
C LEU A 116 19.33 59.25 -19.87
N ARG A 117 20.12 58.21 -20.10
CA ARG A 117 21.53 58.35 -20.51
C ARG A 117 21.65 59.06 -21.86
N ILE A 118 20.82 58.70 -22.84
CA ILE A 118 20.79 59.34 -24.15
C ILE A 118 20.41 60.81 -24.01
N ALA A 119 19.36 61.10 -23.24
CA ALA A 119 18.92 62.48 -22.98
C ALA A 119 20.01 63.31 -22.27
N ALA A 120 20.74 62.71 -21.32
CA ALA A 120 21.82 63.37 -20.60
C ALA A 120 23.00 63.71 -21.52
N VAL A 121 23.41 62.80 -22.40
CA VAL A 121 24.47 63.03 -23.39
C VAL A 121 24.09 64.15 -24.36
N ASN A 122 22.82 64.22 -24.75
CA ASN A 122 22.31 65.23 -25.68
C ASN A 122 21.95 66.56 -24.99
N ASN A 123 22.17 66.70 -23.67
CA ASN A 123 21.70 67.82 -22.85
C ASN A 123 20.19 68.12 -23.00
N SER A 124 19.39 67.09 -23.29
CA SER A 124 17.94 67.15 -23.51
C SER A 124 17.18 66.42 -22.40
N THR A 125 17.68 66.47 -21.16
CA THR A 125 17.03 65.85 -20.00
C THR A 125 15.81 66.62 -19.58
N GLU A 126 14.63 66.06 -19.89
CA GLU A 126 13.34 66.61 -19.47
C GLU A 126 12.92 66.07 -18.10
N ALA A 127 12.20 66.89 -17.32
CA ALA A 127 11.71 66.50 -16.00
C ALA A 127 10.80 65.26 -16.04
N GLU A 128 10.03 65.07 -17.12
CA GLU A 128 9.18 63.89 -17.29
C GLU A 128 9.99 62.59 -17.44
N LEU A 129 11.14 62.64 -18.11
CA LEU A 129 12.03 61.47 -18.24
C LEU A 129 12.65 61.07 -16.90
N ILE A 130 13.03 62.05 -16.09
CA ILE A 130 13.56 61.83 -14.73
C ILE A 130 12.46 61.21 -13.86
N ASN A 131 11.25 61.74 -13.89
CA ASN A 131 10.11 61.19 -13.15
C ASN A 131 9.78 59.76 -13.58
N ARG A 132 9.81 59.46 -14.89
CA ARG A 132 9.56 58.11 -15.41
C ARG A 132 10.64 57.12 -14.98
N ALA A 133 11.90 57.53 -14.93
CA ALA A 133 12.97 56.68 -14.42
C ALA A 133 12.91 56.46 -12.91
N MET A 134 12.62 57.51 -12.12
CA MET A 134 12.43 57.36 -10.67
C MET A 134 11.24 56.44 -10.35
N ALA A 135 10.16 56.50 -11.15
CA ALA A 135 9.03 55.58 -11.02
C ALA A 135 9.45 54.13 -11.30
N ALA A 136 10.21 53.89 -12.38
CA ALA A 136 10.73 52.56 -12.71
C ALA A 136 11.70 52.01 -11.65
N GLU A 137 12.57 52.85 -11.08
CA GLU A 137 13.46 52.48 -9.97
C GLU A 137 12.66 52.09 -8.73
N LEU A 138 11.63 52.88 -8.39
CA LEU A 138 10.80 52.63 -7.22
C LEU A 138 9.98 51.35 -7.37
N ASP A 139 9.46 51.07 -8.56
CA ASP A 139 8.75 49.82 -8.86
C ASP A 139 9.69 48.61 -8.83
N ALA A 140 10.93 48.74 -9.33
CA ALA A 140 11.94 47.69 -9.23
C ALA A 140 12.33 47.39 -7.77
N ILE A 141 12.51 48.42 -6.92
CA ILE A 141 12.81 48.25 -5.50
C ILE A 141 11.63 47.58 -4.78
N LYS A 142 10.39 47.97 -5.08
CA LYS A 142 9.20 47.33 -4.51
C LYS A 142 9.11 45.85 -4.88
N ALA A 143 9.33 45.52 -6.16
CA ALA A 143 9.33 44.13 -6.62
C ALA A 143 10.40 43.29 -5.92
N LEU A 144 11.61 43.84 -5.77
CA LEU A 144 12.70 43.18 -5.03
C LEU A 144 12.33 42.94 -3.56
N ARG A 145 11.80 43.97 -2.87
CA ARG A 145 11.37 43.87 -1.47
C ARG A 145 10.23 42.87 -1.27
N ALA A 146 9.30 42.80 -2.21
CA ALA A 146 8.21 41.82 -2.18
C ALA A 146 8.75 40.39 -2.32
N ALA A 147 9.68 40.17 -3.27
CA ALA A 147 10.34 38.87 -3.45
C ALA A 147 11.12 38.45 -2.19
N GLU A 148 11.92 39.36 -1.60
CA GLU A 148 12.66 39.12 -0.36
C GLU A 148 11.73 38.76 0.82
N ALA A 149 10.64 39.50 1.00
CA ALA A 149 9.70 39.25 2.09
C ALA A 149 9.05 37.86 1.99
N GLU A 150 8.78 37.41 0.76
CA GLU A 150 8.16 36.13 0.52
C GLU A 150 9.14 34.96 0.60
N GLU A 151 10.39 35.15 0.17
CA GLU A 151 11.48 34.21 0.41
C GLU A 151 11.70 34.00 1.92
N VAL A 152 11.77 35.09 2.68
CA VAL A 152 11.86 35.03 4.15
C VAL A 152 10.64 34.33 4.75
N GLY A 153 9.44 34.61 4.24
CA GLY A 153 8.22 33.92 4.64
C GLY A 153 8.27 32.41 4.37
N ALA A 154 8.77 31.99 3.22
CA ALA A 154 8.96 30.59 2.86
C ALA A 154 9.97 29.89 3.79
N ILE A 155 11.12 30.52 4.04
CA ILE A 155 12.16 30.02 4.95
C ILE A 155 11.58 29.87 6.37
N LEU A 156 10.83 30.86 6.86
CA LEU A 156 10.20 30.79 8.18
C LEU A 156 9.18 29.66 8.26
N ASN A 157 8.38 29.44 7.21
CA ASN A 157 7.41 28.34 7.14
C ASN A 157 8.10 26.97 7.15
N GLU A 158 9.27 26.83 6.55
CA GLU A 158 10.05 25.59 6.55
C GLU A 158 10.77 25.36 7.89
N LEU A 159 11.27 26.41 8.53
CA LEU A 159 11.95 26.33 9.82
C LEU A 159 10.98 26.09 11.00
N LYS A 160 9.76 26.64 10.93
CA LYS A 160 8.76 26.53 12.01
C LYS A 160 8.46 25.09 12.46
N PRO A 161 8.17 24.11 11.57
CA PRO A 161 7.93 22.73 11.98
C PRO A 161 9.18 22.06 12.56
N ILE A 162 10.38 22.45 12.14
CA ILE A 162 11.65 21.92 12.69
C ILE A 162 11.83 22.39 14.14
N ILE A 163 11.49 23.65 14.43
CA ILE A 163 11.59 24.23 15.78
C ILE A 163 10.49 23.69 16.70
N GLU A 164 9.27 23.51 16.19
CA GLU A 164 8.13 22.97 16.96
C GLU A 164 8.26 21.46 17.23
N GLY A 165 8.82 20.69 16.29
CA GLY A 165 9.10 19.27 16.47
C GLY A 165 10.36 18.95 17.31
N ALA A 166 11.15 19.96 17.66
CA ALA A 166 12.32 19.83 18.55
C ALA A 166 11.98 20.06 20.04
N LYS A 167 10.71 20.32 20.37
CA LYS A 167 10.18 20.32 21.75
C LYS A 167 9.53 18.99 22.08
#